data_AF-A0A928DHZ0-F1
#
_entry.id   AF-A0A928DHZ0-F1
#
_cell.length_a   1.000
_cell.length_b   1.000
_cell.length_c   1.000
_cell.angle_alpha   90.00
_cell.angle_beta   90.00
_cell.angle_gamma   90.00
#
_symmetry.space_group_name_H-M   'P 1'
#
loop_
_entity.id
_entity.type
_entity.pdbx_description
1 polymer ?
#
loop_
_entity_poly.entity_id
_entity_poly.type
_entity_poly.pdbx_seq_one_letter_code
_entity_poly.pdbx_strand_id
1 'polypeptide(L)'
;MKRYPMRLKLLLLFTCALIASICGLVSYSIKYQKLTPWQQEQEIDFQKQTGSTKFQAIIDSFTNGGFAFCISAIVIVSGYKIYKSNKK
;
A
#
# COMPACT_ATOMS: atom_id res chain seq x y z
N MET A 1 5.27 18.52 23.33
CA MET A 1 5.45 17.45 22.31
C MET A 1 6.92 17.06 22.22
N LYS A 2 7.28 15.78 22.28
CA LYS A 2 8.68 15.35 22.05
C LYS A 2 9.04 15.59 20.59
N ARG A 3 10.10 16.38 20.35
CA ARG A 3 10.59 16.65 18.99
C ARG A 3 11.44 15.48 18.54
N TYR A 4 10.92 14.71 17.58
CA TYR A 4 11.70 13.67 16.90
C TYR A 4 12.51 14.31 15.77
N PRO A 5 13.77 13.88 15.55
CA PRO A 5 14.59 14.41 14.47
C PRO A 5 13.94 14.13 13.11
N MET A 6 14.00 15.09 12.19
CA MET A 6 13.33 15.04 10.89
C MET A 6 13.71 13.79 10.09
N ARG A 7 14.98 13.37 10.17
CA ARG A 7 15.49 12.15 9.52
C ARG A 7 14.70 10.90 9.92
N LEU A 8 14.32 10.78 11.19
CA LEU A 8 13.63 9.60 11.71
C LEU A 8 12.16 9.56 11.26
N LYS A 9 11.55 10.73 11.05
CA LYS A 9 10.22 10.83 10.43
C LYS A 9 10.25 10.44 8.96
N LEU A 10 11.25 10.92 8.22
CA LEU A 10 11.42 10.57 6.80
C LEU A 10 11.70 9.07 6.63
N LEU A 11 12.53 8.49 7.50
CA LEU A 11 12.84 7.06 7.47
C LEU A 11 11.58 6.22 7.71
N LEU A 12 10.75 6.60 8.70
CA LEU A 12 9.46 5.96 8.96
C LEU A 12 8.53 6.02 7.73
N LEU A 13 8.39 7.20 7.12
CA LEU A 13 7.55 7.37 5.93
C LEU A 13 8.07 6.53 4.77
N PHE A 14 9.39 6.49 4.56
CA PHE A 14 10.01 5.73 3.49
C PHE A 14 9.81 4.22 3.68
N THR A 15 9.97 3.70 4.90
CA THR A 15 9.74 2.27 5.18
C THR A 15 8.27 1.90 5.00
N CYS A 16 7.34 2.74 5.46
CA CYS A 16 5.91 2.48 5.28
C CYS A 16 5.52 2.56 3.79
N ALA A 17 6.07 3.50 3.04
CA ALA A 17 5.84 3.62 1.60
C ALA A 17 6.36 2.41 0.82
N LEU A 18 7.53 1.88 1.18
CA LEU A 18 8.06 0.64 0.60
C LEU A 18 7.12 -0.54 0.86
N ILE A 19 6.70 -0.75 2.11
CA ILE A 19 5.76 -1.83 2.47
C ILE A 19 4.45 -1.70 1.69
N ALA A 20 3.91 -0.48 1.62
CA ALA A 20 2.69 -0.18 0.88
C ALA A 20 2.82 -0.48 -0.62
N SER A 21 3.95 -0.11 -1.23
CA SER A 21 4.21 -0.36 -2.65
C SER A 21 4.28 -1.85 -2.98
N ILE A 22 4.97 -2.64 -2.14
CA ILE A 22 5.07 -4.09 -2.31
C ILE A 22 3.69 -4.73 -2.15
N CYS A 23 2.94 -4.34 -1.10
CA CYS A 23 1.61 -4.90 -0.84
C CYS A 23 0.60 -4.54 -1.95
N GLY A 24 0.69 -3.32 -2.49
CA GLY A 24 -0.09 -2.87 -3.64
C GLY A 24 0.24 -3.68 -4.90
N LEU A 25 1.52 -3.84 -5.25
CA LEU A 25 1.95 -4.61 -6.42
C LEU A 25 1.55 -6.09 -6.33
N VAL A 26 1.68 -6.71 -5.15
CA VAL A 26 1.23 -8.09 -4.92
C VAL A 26 -0.29 -8.20 -5.02
N SER A 27 -1.03 -7.25 -4.45
CA SER A 27 -2.50 -7.23 -4.57
C SER A 27 -2.94 -7.08 -6.04
N TYR A 28 -2.25 -6.24 -6.79
CA TYR A 28 -2.51 -6.06 -8.22
C TYR A 28 -2.21 -7.34 -9.01
N SER A 29 -1.06 -7.98 -8.80
CA SER A 29 -0.69 -9.19 -9.53
C SER A 29 -1.67 -10.35 -9.27
N ILE A 30 -2.10 -10.54 -8.02
CA ILE A 30 -3.09 -11.56 -7.65
C ILE A 30 -4.43 -11.28 -8.34
N LYS A 31 -4.89 -10.03 -8.35
CA LYS A 31 -6.16 -9.68 -9.02
C LYS A 31 -6.04 -9.79 -10.53
N TYR A 32 -4.89 -9.41 -11.10
CA TYR A 32 -4.63 -9.48 -12.53
C TYR A 32 -4.60 -10.93 -13.04
N GLN A 33 -4.02 -11.86 -12.29
CA GLN A 33 -4.03 -13.30 -12.62
C GLN A 33 -5.43 -13.94 -12.58
N LYS A 34 -6.38 -13.32 -11.87
CA LYS A 34 -7.78 -13.79 -11.82
C LYS A 34 -8.64 -13.27 -12.98
N LEU A 35 -8.12 -12.34 -13.78
CA LEU A 35 -8.82 -11.83 -14.97
C LEU A 35 -8.72 -12.84 -16.11
N THR A 36 -9.78 -12.95 -16.92
CA THR A 36 -9.72 -13.76 -18.15
C THR A 36 -8.82 -13.09 -19.20
N PRO A 37 -8.29 -13.82 -20.20
CA PRO A 37 -7.44 -13.24 -21.25
C PRO A 37 -8.12 -12.06 -21.95
N TRP A 38 -9.42 -12.21 -22.28
CA TRP A 38 -10.21 -11.14 -22.87
C TRP A 38 -10.28 -9.88 -21.98
N GLN A 39 -10.40 -10.04 -20.66
CA GLN A 39 -10.43 -8.91 -19.71
C GLN A 39 -9.06 -8.23 -19.54
N GLN A 40 -7.96 -8.97 -19.72
CA GLN A 40 -6.60 -8.41 -19.64
C GLN A 40 -6.27 -7.52 -20.84
N GLU A 41 -6.76 -7.92 -22.02
CA GLU A 41 -6.59 -7.21 -23.30
C GLU A 41 -7.43 -5.94 -23.42
N GLN A 42 -8.52 -5.81 -22.64
CA GLN A 42 -9.31 -4.58 -22.64
C GLN A 42 -8.48 -3.38 -22.15
N GLU A 43 -8.38 -2.36 -23.00
CA GLU A 43 -7.89 -1.05 -22.59
C GLU A 43 -8.92 -0.33 -21.72
N ILE A 44 -8.42 0.48 -20.80
CA ILE A 44 -9.27 1.29 -19.92
C ILE A 44 -9.74 2.50 -20.74
N ASP A 45 -10.97 2.42 -21.26
CA ASP A 45 -11.62 3.50 -22.00
C ASP A 45 -12.91 3.91 -21.27
N PHE A 46 -12.87 5.10 -20.66
CA PHE A 46 -14.00 5.65 -19.90
C PHE A 46 -15.17 6.07 -20.79
N GLN A 47 -14.95 6.34 -22.08
CA GLN A 47 -16.01 6.69 -23.02
C GLN A 47 -16.75 5.44 -23.51
N LYS A 48 -16.03 4.34 -23.72
CA LYS A 48 -16.60 3.06 -24.16
C LYS A 48 -16.97 2.11 -23.01
N GLN A 49 -16.72 2.51 -21.77
CA GLN A 49 -16.94 1.72 -20.56
C GLN A 49 -16.23 0.34 -20.58
N THR A 50 -15.09 0.25 -21.27
CA THR A 50 -14.27 -0.98 -21.33
C THR A 50 -13.15 -0.93 -20.29
N GLY A 51 -12.66 -2.11 -19.87
CA GLY A 51 -11.54 -2.20 -18.92
C GLY A 51 -11.88 -1.82 -17.48
N SER A 52 -13.16 -1.71 -17.11
CA SER A 52 -13.62 -1.34 -15.76
C SER A 52 -13.12 -2.30 -14.68
N THR A 53 -13.05 -3.59 -14.95
CA THR A 53 -12.50 -4.61 -14.05
C THR A 53 -10.99 -4.46 -13.81
N LYS A 54 -10.24 -4.05 -14.84
CA LYS A 54 -8.80 -3.75 -14.72
C LYS A 54 -8.58 -2.49 -13.90
N PHE A 55 -9.40 -1.45 -14.12
CA PHE A 55 -9.39 -0.24 -13.33
C PHE A 55 -9.77 -0.49 -11.85
N GLN A 56 -10.78 -1.33 -11.60
CA GLN A 56 -11.16 -1.74 -10.25
C GLN A 56 -10.02 -2.49 -9.55
N ALA A 57 -9.33 -3.40 -10.25
CA ALA A 57 -8.16 -4.10 -9.71
C ALA A 57 -7.04 -3.12 -9.31
N ILE A 58 -6.83 -2.06 -10.09
CA ILE A 58 -5.89 -0.98 -9.77
C ILE A 58 -6.34 -0.24 -8.50
N ILE A 59 -7.59 0.23 -8.43
CA ILE A 59 -8.11 0.94 -7.25
C ILE A 59 -8.01 0.09 -5.99
N ASP A 60 -8.40 -1.17 -6.06
CA ASP A 60 -8.34 -2.08 -4.92
C ASP A 60 -6.89 -2.31 -4.48
N SER A 61 -5.94 -2.37 -5.43
CA SER A 61 -4.52 -2.50 -5.11
C SER A 61 -3.98 -1.27 -4.39
N PHE A 62 -4.36 -0.06 -4.83
CA PHE A 62 -4.00 1.19 -4.14
C PHE A 62 -4.63 1.28 -2.76
N THR A 63 -5.88 0.87 -2.62
CA THR A 63 -6.61 0.86 -1.34
C THR A 63 -5.93 -0.09 -0.36
N ASN A 64 -5.61 -1.30 -0.78
CA ASN A 64 -4.86 -2.27 0.03
C ASN A 64 -3.46 -1.75 0.40
N GLY A 65 -2.76 -1.13 -0.55
CA GLY A 65 -1.47 -0.48 -0.29
C GLY A 65 -1.57 0.62 0.77
N GLY A 66 -2.61 1.46 0.69
CA GLY A 66 -2.89 2.51 1.68
C GLY A 66 -3.20 1.94 3.07
N PHE A 67 -4.00 0.88 3.17
CA PHE A 67 -4.22 0.19 4.44
C PHE A 67 -2.92 -0.40 5.01
N ALA A 68 -2.10 -1.04 4.17
CA ALA A 68 -0.80 -1.56 4.58
C ALA A 68 0.14 -0.46 5.09
N PHE A 69 0.12 0.73 4.46
CA PHE A 69 0.85 1.91 4.95
C PHE A 69 0.42 2.29 6.37
N CYS A 70 -0.89 2.44 6.59
CA CYS A 70 -1.42 2.87 7.88
C CYS A 70 -1.13 1.84 8.99
N ILE A 71 -1.33 0.55 8.71
CA ILE A 71 -1.08 -0.54 9.67
C ILE A 71 0.43 -0.62 10.00
N SER A 72 1.29 -0.58 8.99
CA SER A 72 2.75 -0.63 9.21
C SER A 72 3.23 0.57 10.05
N ALA A 73 2.71 1.78 9.82
CA ALA A 73 3.02 2.94 10.64
C ALA A 73 2.63 2.73 12.12
N ILE A 74 1.42 2.20 12.38
CA ILE A 74 0.94 1.91 13.74
C ILE A 74 1.85 0.88 14.42
N VAL A 75 2.17 -0.22 13.73
CA VAL A 75 3.00 -1.30 14.28
C VAL A 75 4.41 -0.80 14.61
N ILE A 76 5.05 -0.08 13.69
CA ILE A 76 6.41 0.43 13.88
C ILE A 76 6.46 1.42 15.06
N VAL A 77 5.52 2.36 15.12
CA VAL A 77 5.48 3.36 16.20
C VAL A 77 5.16 2.71 17.55
N SER A 78 4.21 1.78 17.59
CA SER A 78 3.83 1.08 18.81
C SER A 78 4.96 0.18 19.32
N GLY A 79 5.59 -0.58 18.42
CA GLY A 79 6.77 -1.40 18.73
C GLY A 79 7.93 -0.56 19.24
N TYR A 80 8.21 0.58 18.61
CA TYR A 80 9.25 1.51 19.09
C TYR A 80 8.93 2.07 20.48
N LYS A 81 7.65 2.37 20.76
CA LYS A 81 7.22 2.85 22.08
C LYS A 81 7.42 1.78 23.17
N ILE A 82 7.06 0.52 22.89
CA ILE A 82 7.24 -0.62 23.81
C ILE A 82 8.72 -0.87 24.06
N TYR A 83 9.54 -0.94 23.00
CA TYR A 83 10.99 -1.13 23.10
C TYR A 83 11.63 -0.06 24.00
N LYS A 84 11.25 1.21 23.81
CA LYS A 84 11.78 2.31 24.61
C LYS A 84 11.32 2.26 26.07
N SER A 85 10.13 1.72 26.34
CA SER A 85 9.61 1.54 27.71
C SER A 85 10.36 0.44 28.46
N ASN A 86 10.69 -0.67 27.80
CA ASN A 86 11.44 -1.78 28.41
C ASN A 86 12.93 -1.49 28.61
N LYS A 87 13.48 -0.47 27.93
CA LYS A 87 14.89 -0.08 28.05
C LYS A 87 15.12 1.02 29.10
N LYS A 88 14.06 1.48 29.77
CA LYS A 88 14.08 2.52 30.80
C LYS A 88 14.00 1.88 32.17
#